data_AF-A0A7X3HEN3-F1
#
_entry.id   AF-A0A7X3HEN3-F1
#
_cell.length_a   1.000
_cell.length_b   1.000
_cell.length_c   1.000
_cell.angle_alpha   90.00
_cell.angle_beta   90.00
_cell.angle_gamma   90.00
#
_symmetry.space_group_name_H-M   'P 1'
#
loop_
_entity.id
_entity.type
_entity.pdbx_description
1 polymer ?
#
loop_
_entity_poly.entity_id
_entity_poly.type
_entity_poly.pdbx_seq_one_letter_code
_entity_poly.pdbx_strand_id
1 'polypeptide(L)'
;RFLEEARKELPQGVELTQLMSSNDFLYASIHEVVKTLLEAILLVILVVYVFLQDIRSTLIPLVGIIVSLIGTFAFMAIAGFSINLITLFALVLVIGTVVDDAIVVVEAVQARFDVGYKSSYMASVDAMKGISNAVITSS
;
A
#
# COMPACT_ATOMS: atom_id res chain seq x y z
N ARG A 1 11.79 28.25 -10.45
CA ARG A 1 12.68 29.25 -9.79
C ARG A 1 13.56 29.99 -10.78
N PHE A 2 14.61 29.41 -11.39
CA PHE A 2 15.45 30.15 -12.36
C PHE A 2 14.66 30.77 -13.54
N LEU A 3 13.71 30.01 -14.11
CA LEU A 3 12.87 30.50 -15.22
C LEU A 3 11.85 31.58 -14.81
N GLU A 4 11.48 31.68 -13.53
CA GLU A 4 10.59 32.74 -13.02
C GLU A 4 11.37 34.02 -12.72
N GLU A 5 12.61 33.90 -12.24
CA GLU A 5 13.52 35.02 -12.02
C GLU A 5 13.95 35.63 -13.36
N ALA A 6 14.34 34.80 -14.33
CA ALA A 6 14.68 35.24 -15.68
C ALA A 6 13.50 35.90 -16.42
N ARG A 7 12.24 35.52 -16.09
CA ARG A 7 11.04 36.12 -16.69
C ARG A 7 10.89 37.61 -16.38
N LYS A 8 11.47 38.09 -15.28
CA LYS A 8 11.41 39.50 -14.84
C LYS A 8 12.40 40.41 -15.58
N GLU A 9 13.43 39.84 -16.19
CA GLU A 9 14.47 40.58 -16.93
C GLU A 9 14.21 40.61 -18.45
N LEU A 10 13.10 40.01 -18.91
CA LEU A 10 12.78 39.94 -20.33
C LEU A 10 12.25 41.28 -20.88
N PRO A 11 12.65 41.67 -22.10
CA PRO A 11 12.11 42.84 -22.78
C PRO A 11 10.61 42.69 -23.07
N GLN A 12 9.89 43.81 -23.11
CA GLN A 12 8.45 43.84 -23.34
C GLN A 12 8.09 43.14 -24.67
N GLY A 13 7.23 42.13 -24.60
CA GLY A 13 6.78 41.34 -25.75
C GLY A 13 7.37 39.93 -25.85
N VAL A 14 8.30 39.54 -24.98
CA VAL A 14 8.86 38.17 -24.94
C VAL A 14 8.25 37.37 -23.79
N GLU A 15 7.44 36.35 -24.13
CA GLU A 15 6.93 35.39 -23.15
C GLU A 15 7.78 34.11 -23.14
N LEU A 16 8.28 33.78 -21.95
CA LEU A 16 8.87 32.47 -21.68
C LEU A 16 7.74 31.48 -21.41
N THR A 17 7.56 30.50 -22.31
CA THR A 17 6.58 29.41 -22.18
C THR A 17 7.33 28.08 -22.11
N GLN A 18 7.00 27.24 -21.12
CA GLN A 18 7.50 25.87 -21.10
C GLN A 18 6.63 25.02 -22.01
N LEU A 19 7.18 24.61 -23.16
CA LEU A 19 6.46 23.79 -24.14
C LEU A 19 6.35 22.31 -23.73
N MET A 20 7.33 21.80 -22.98
CA MET A 20 7.38 20.42 -22.49
C MET A 20 8.25 20.33 -21.24
N SER A 21 7.72 19.74 -20.17
CA SER A 21 8.43 19.52 -18.91
C SER A 21 8.34 18.05 -18.54
N SER A 22 9.49 17.38 -18.44
CA SER A 22 9.55 15.99 -17.96
C SER A 22 9.04 15.86 -16.53
N ASN A 23 9.09 16.94 -15.74
CA ASN A 23 8.51 16.95 -14.39
C ASN A 23 6.99 16.89 -14.44
N ASP A 24 6.34 17.53 -15.41
CA ASP A 24 4.87 17.53 -15.52
C ASP A 24 4.36 16.11 -15.81
N PHE A 25 5.05 15.40 -16.72
CA PHE A 25 4.78 13.99 -16.99
C PHE A 25 5.04 13.10 -15.76
N LEU A 26 6.13 13.36 -15.03
CA LEU A 26 6.44 12.64 -13.80
C LEU A 26 5.36 12.85 -12.73
N TYR A 27 4.96 14.09 -12.47
CA TYR A 27 3.93 14.41 -11.48
C TYR A 27 2.56 13.84 -11.87
N ALA A 28 2.19 13.90 -13.16
CA ALA A 28 0.98 13.27 -13.66
C ALA A 28 1.01 11.75 -13.46
N SER A 29 2.14 11.11 -13.77
CA SER A 29 2.32 9.67 -13.56
C SER A 29 2.25 9.28 -12.08
N ILE A 30 2.87 10.06 -11.19
CA ILE A 30 2.79 9.85 -9.74
C ILE A 30 1.33 9.97 -9.27
N HIS A 31 0.61 10.99 -9.75
CA HIS A 31 -0.79 11.19 -9.38
C HIS A 31 -1.67 9.99 -9.78
N GLU A 32 -1.52 9.49 -11.00
CA GLU A 32 -2.25 8.30 -11.47
C GLU A 32 -1.89 7.05 -10.66
N VAL A 33 -0.61 6.84 -10.32
CA VAL A 33 -0.22 5.68 -9.50
C VAL A 33 -0.77 5.78 -8.08
N VAL A 34 -0.75 6.97 -7.46
CA VAL A 34 -1.34 7.19 -6.13
C VAL A 34 -2.84 6.95 -6.15
N LYS A 35 -3.54 7.41 -7.19
CA LYS A 35 -4.97 7.15 -7.38
C LYS A 35 -5.24 5.65 -7.52
N THR A 36 -4.47 4.95 -8.35
CA THR A 36 -4.57 3.50 -8.55
C THR A 36 -4.32 2.74 -7.24
N LEU A 37 -3.37 3.20 -6.43
CA LEU A 37 -3.05 2.62 -5.12
C LEU A 37 -4.23 2.77 -4.14
N LEU A 38 -4.89 3.92 -4.11
CA LEU A 38 -6.09 4.13 -3.30
C LEU A 38 -7.27 3.26 -3.77
N GLU A 39 -7.46 3.15 -5.09
CA GLU A 39 -8.47 2.27 -5.68
C GLU A 39 -8.21 0.79 -5.35
N ALA A 40 -6.94 0.34 -5.41
CA ALA A 40 -6.55 -1.01 -5.05
C ALA A 40 -6.82 -1.34 -3.57
N ILE A 41 -6.45 -0.43 -2.66
CA ILE A 41 -6.74 -0.60 -1.22
C ILE A 41 -8.25 -0.69 -0.98
N LEU A 42 -9.04 0.18 -1.63
CA LEU A 42 -10.50 0.15 -1.51
C LEU A 42 -11.08 -1.18 -1.99
N LEU A 43 -10.60 -1.68 -3.14
CA LEU A 43 -11.02 -2.97 -3.69
C LEU A 43 -10.67 -4.14 -2.76
N VAL A 44 -9.46 -4.14 -2.19
CA VAL A 44 -9.03 -5.15 -1.21
C VAL A 44 -9.98 -5.16 -0.01
N ILE A 45 -10.27 -4.00 0.57
CA ILE A 45 -11.19 -3.90 1.72
C ILE A 45 -12.56 -4.47 1.35
N LEU A 46 -13.07 -4.14 0.16
CA LEU A 46 -14.37 -4.60 -0.31
C LEU A 46 -14.40 -6.13 -0.47
N VAL A 47 -13.39 -6.70 -1.13
CA VAL A 47 -13.28 -8.15 -1.31
C VAL A 47 -13.20 -8.85 0.04
N VAL A 48 -12.31 -8.41 0.94
CA VAL A 48 -12.16 -8.99 2.28
C VAL A 48 -13.45 -8.89 3.08
N TYR A 49 -14.14 -7.76 3.01
CA TYR A 49 -15.43 -7.57 3.68
C TYR A 49 -16.49 -8.55 3.18
N VAL A 50 -16.57 -8.79 1.86
CA VAL A 50 -17.52 -9.73 1.26
C VAL A 50 -17.24 -11.17 1.70
N PHE A 51 -15.97 -11.57 1.85
CA PHE A 51 -15.58 -12.90 2.29
C PHE A 51 -15.82 -13.13 3.78
N LEU A 52 -15.42 -12.18 4.64
CA LEU A 52 -15.47 -12.34 6.10
C LEU A 52 -16.83 -11.97 6.71
N GLN A 53 -17.60 -11.08 6.07
CA GLN A 53 -18.90 -10.55 6.55
C GLN A 53 -18.88 -9.97 7.98
N ASP A 54 -17.69 -9.72 8.55
CA ASP A 54 -17.48 -9.15 9.87
C ASP A 54 -16.51 -7.98 9.81
N ILE A 55 -16.99 -6.80 10.21
CA ILE A 55 -16.24 -5.54 10.16
C ILE A 55 -14.97 -5.61 11.02
N ARG A 56 -15.02 -6.31 12.16
CA ARG A 56 -13.85 -6.39 13.06
C ARG A 56 -12.72 -7.18 12.42
N SER A 57 -13.05 -8.29 11.77
CA SER A 57 -12.08 -9.14 11.07
C SER A 57 -11.53 -8.46 9.81
N THR A 58 -12.33 -7.67 9.09
CA THR A 58 -11.88 -6.87 7.93
C THR A 58 -10.88 -5.76 8.29
N LEU A 59 -10.90 -5.24 9.52
CA LEU A 59 -9.95 -4.20 9.95
C LEU A 59 -8.52 -4.73 10.11
N ILE A 60 -8.34 -6.04 10.33
CA ILE A 60 -7.02 -6.61 10.59
C ILE A 60 -6.10 -6.46 9.36
N PRO A 61 -6.50 -6.88 8.13
CA PRO A 61 -5.68 -6.64 6.93
C PRO A 61 -5.45 -5.16 6.65
N LEU A 62 -6.44 -4.29 6.92
CA LEU A 62 -6.30 -2.84 6.69
C LEU A 62 -5.16 -2.23 7.51
N VAL A 63 -5.07 -2.57 8.79
CA VAL A 63 -3.97 -2.12 9.65
C VAL A 63 -2.63 -2.66 9.11
N GLY A 64 -2.61 -3.91 8.63
CA GLY A 64 -1.43 -4.50 7.99
C GLY A 64 -0.91 -3.68 6.81
N ILE A 65 -1.79 -3.23 5.91
CA ILE A 65 -1.43 -2.37 4.77
C ILE A 65 -0.82 -1.05 5.22
N ILE A 66 -1.43 -0.38 6.20
CA ILE A 66 -0.95 0.92 6.66
C ILE A 66 0.44 0.79 7.31
N VAL A 67 0.62 -0.22 8.16
CA VAL A 67 1.90 -0.46 8.83
C VAL A 67 2.98 -0.84 7.83
N SER A 68 2.68 -1.67 6.82
CA SER A 68 3.66 -2.06 5.79
C SER A 68 4.10 -0.89 4.92
N LEU A 69 3.18 0.00 4.53
CA LEU A 69 3.50 1.20 3.76
C LEU A 69 4.39 2.15 4.56
N ILE A 70 4.02 2.44 5.81
CA ILE A 70 4.83 3.30 6.70
C ILE A 70 6.22 2.69 6.91
N GLY A 71 6.30 1.39 7.17
CA GLY A 71 7.56 0.68 7.35
C GLY A 71 8.44 0.71 6.09
N THR A 72 7.83 0.55 4.92
CA THR A 72 8.55 0.61 3.64
C THR A 72 9.13 2.00 3.40
N PHE A 73 8.35 3.07 3.59
CA PHE A 73 8.86 4.43 3.43
C PHE A 73 9.93 4.79 4.46
N ALA A 74 9.80 4.31 5.71
CA ALA A 74 10.82 4.51 6.73
C ALA A 74 12.15 3.85 6.33
N PHE A 75 12.12 2.59 5.86
CA PHE A 75 13.32 1.90 5.40
C PHE A 75 13.89 2.52 4.12
N MET A 76 13.06 2.95 3.18
CA MET A 76 13.50 3.68 1.98
C MET A 76 14.22 4.97 2.35
N ALA A 77 13.70 5.74 3.30
CA ALA A 77 14.33 6.97 3.77
C ALA A 77 15.70 6.71 4.41
N ILE A 78 15.82 5.65 5.23
CA ILE A 78 17.09 5.25 5.85
C ILE A 78 18.09 4.76 4.80
N ALA A 79 17.63 4.00 3.80
CA ALA A 79 18.47 3.50 2.71
C ALA A 79 18.86 4.57 1.68
N GLY A 80 18.30 5.78 1.78
CA GLY A 80 18.53 6.87 0.82
C GLY A 80 17.85 6.65 -0.53
N PHE A 81 16.81 5.82 -0.60
CA PHE A 81 16.02 5.64 -1.81
C PHE A 81 15.06 6.79 -2.04
N SER A 82 14.90 7.18 -3.29
CA SER A 82 13.94 8.21 -3.72
C SER A 82 12.59 7.59 -4.07
N ILE A 83 11.53 8.36 -3.88
CA ILE A 83 10.21 7.99 -4.41
C ILE A 83 10.18 8.35 -5.90
N ASN A 84 9.99 7.34 -6.74
CA ASN A 84 9.84 7.44 -8.17
C ASN A 84 8.85 6.40 -8.69
N LEU A 85 8.58 6.41 -10.00
CA LEU A 85 7.59 5.52 -10.61
C LEU A 85 7.88 4.04 -10.38
N ILE A 86 9.14 3.61 -10.43
CA ILE A 86 9.52 2.20 -10.21
C ILE A 86 9.21 1.81 -8.76
N THR A 87 9.57 2.65 -7.80
CA THR A 87 9.27 2.38 -6.38
C THR A 87 7.76 2.38 -6.10
N LEU A 88 6.99 3.24 -6.77
CA LEU A 88 5.54 3.25 -6.62
C LEU A 88 4.89 2.01 -7.25
N PHE A 89 5.38 1.55 -8.41
CA PHE A 89 4.94 0.28 -9.00
C PHE A 89 5.26 -0.91 -8.10
N ALA A 90 6.45 -0.94 -7.49
CA ALA A 90 6.82 -1.97 -6.52
C ALA A 90 5.87 -1.95 -5.31
N LEU A 91 5.52 -0.77 -4.79
CA LEU A 91 4.56 -0.63 -3.71
C LEU A 91 3.18 -1.19 -4.08
N VAL A 92 2.70 -0.93 -5.30
CA VAL A 92 1.42 -1.49 -5.79
C VAL A 92 1.45 -3.02 -5.81
N LEU A 93 2.56 -3.63 -6.27
CA LEU A 93 2.72 -5.09 -6.31
C LEU A 93 2.76 -5.70 -4.88
N VAL A 94 3.52 -5.07 -3.97
CA VAL A 94 3.74 -5.56 -2.61
C VAL A 94 2.48 -5.47 -1.75
N ILE A 95 1.58 -4.52 -2.00
CA ILE A 95 0.30 -4.46 -1.27
C ILE A 95 -0.47 -5.77 -1.41
N GLY A 96 -0.49 -6.39 -2.59
CA GLY A 96 -1.16 -7.69 -2.80
C GLY A 96 -0.58 -8.79 -1.90
N THR A 97 0.74 -8.94 -1.92
CA THR A 97 1.42 -10.00 -1.14
C THR A 97 1.27 -9.80 0.37
N VAL A 98 1.37 -8.56 0.86
CA VAL A 98 1.21 -8.28 2.30
C VAL A 98 -0.21 -8.54 2.79
N VAL A 99 -1.19 -8.24 1.94
CA VAL A 99 -2.61 -8.46 2.25
C VAL A 99 -2.93 -9.94 2.28
N ASP A 100 -2.41 -10.72 1.34
CA ASP A 100 -2.66 -12.16 1.26
C ASP A 100 -2.26 -12.87 2.56
N ASP A 101 -1.08 -12.59 3.10
CA ASP A 101 -0.63 -13.17 4.37
C ASP A 101 -1.56 -12.79 5.53
N ALA A 102 -2.01 -11.52 5.59
CA ALA A 102 -2.93 -11.07 6.62
C ALA A 102 -4.32 -11.73 6.51
N ILE A 103 -4.82 -11.92 5.29
CA ILE A 103 -6.10 -12.60 5.03
C ILE A 103 -6.02 -14.06 5.46
N VAL A 104 -4.97 -14.78 5.05
CA VAL A 104 -4.79 -16.21 5.40
C VAL A 104 -4.75 -16.41 6.91
N VAL A 105 -4.09 -15.52 7.65
CA VAL A 105 -4.08 -15.57 9.12
C VAL A 105 -5.47 -15.35 9.70
N VAL A 106 -6.20 -14.33 9.23
CA VAL A 106 -7.56 -14.03 9.73
C VAL A 106 -8.53 -15.17 9.43
N GLU A 107 -8.48 -15.72 8.22
CA GLU A 107 -9.29 -16.87 7.80
C GLU A 107 -8.98 -18.10 8.65
N ALA A 108 -7.70 -18.40 8.89
CA ALA A 108 -7.31 -19.53 9.73
C ALA A 108 -7.80 -19.40 11.17
N VAL A 109 -7.81 -18.18 11.73
CA VAL A 109 -8.37 -17.90 13.05
C VAL A 109 -9.89 -18.03 13.04
N GLN A 110 -10.56 -17.51 12.01
CA GLN A 110 -12.02 -17.62 11.85
C GLN A 110 -12.46 -19.08 11.76
N ALA A 111 -11.74 -19.91 11.01
CA ALA A 111 -11.99 -21.34 10.91
C ALA A 111 -11.91 -22.05 12.28
N ARG A 112 -11.08 -21.58 13.22
CA ARG A 112 -11.06 -22.13 14.59
C ARG A 112 -12.30 -21.75 15.38
N PHE A 113 -12.82 -20.54 15.20
CA PHE A 113 -14.10 -20.15 15.81
C PHE A 113 -15.26 -21.01 15.27
N ASP A 114 -15.26 -21.33 13.98
CA ASP A 114 -16.28 -22.18 13.37
C ASP A 114 -16.26 -23.62 13.91
N VAL A 115 -15.09 -24.12 14.32
CA VAL A 115 -14.92 -25.43 14.98
C VAL A 115 -15.32 -25.41 16.46
N GLY A 116 -15.69 -24.25 17.01
CA GLY A 116 -16.29 -24.11 18.35
C GLY A 116 -15.39 -23.50 19.42
N TYR A 117 -14.24 -22.92 19.04
CA TYR A 117 -13.42 -22.16 19.99
C TYR A 117 -14.19 -20.94 20.50
N LYS A 118 -14.14 -20.69 21.82
CA LYS A 118 -14.78 -19.53 22.46
C LYS A 118 -13.81 -18.43 22.88
N SER A 119 -12.52 -18.75 22.99
CA SER A 119 -11.48 -17.81 23.39
C SER A 119 -10.69 -17.37 22.17
N SER A 120 -10.70 -16.07 21.87
CA SER A 120 -9.93 -15.51 20.75
C SER A 120 -8.44 -15.79 20.88
N TYR A 121 -7.91 -15.74 22.09
CA TYR A 121 -6.50 -16.04 22.34
C TYR A 121 -6.15 -17.49 21.96
N MET A 122 -6.97 -18.47 22.41
CA MET A 122 -6.73 -19.88 22.11
C MET A 122 -6.90 -20.18 20.63
N ALA A 123 -7.91 -19.59 19.97
CA ALA A 123 -8.13 -19.72 18.54
C ALA A 123 -6.94 -19.20 17.73
N SER A 124 -6.41 -18.02 18.09
CA SER A 124 -5.23 -17.45 17.43
C SER A 124 -3.97 -18.29 17.62
N VAL A 125 -3.71 -18.78 18.83
CA VAL A 125 -2.53 -19.63 19.10
C VAL A 125 -2.62 -20.96 18.35
N ASP A 126 -3.79 -21.61 18.32
CA ASP A 126 -3.98 -22.87 17.60
C ASP A 126 -3.86 -22.68 16.08
N ALA A 127 -4.49 -21.62 15.54
CA ALA A 127 -4.38 -21.28 14.12
C ALA A 127 -2.92 -21.07 13.71
N MET A 128 -2.17 -20.24 14.46
CA MET A 128 -0.78 -19.94 14.15
C MET A 128 0.12 -21.19 14.15
N LYS A 129 -0.13 -22.18 15.02
CA LYS A 129 0.63 -23.44 14.99
C LYS A 129 0.51 -24.20 13.66
N GLY A 130 -0.64 -24.09 12.99
CA GLY A 130 -0.88 -24.76 11.72
C GLY A 130 -0.32 -24.01 10.51
N ILE A 131 -0.24 -22.68 10.56
CA ILE A 131 0.07 -21.85 9.38
C ILE A 131 1.41 -21.11 9.45
N SER A 132 2.06 -21.04 10.62
CA SER A 132 3.31 -20.24 10.77
C SER A 132 4.38 -20.62 9.74
N ASN A 133 4.57 -21.92 9.49
CA ASN A 133 5.55 -22.38 8.51
C ASN A 133 5.19 -21.96 7.08
N ALA A 134 3.89 -21.93 6.75
CA ALA A 134 3.42 -21.50 5.44
C ALA A 134 3.66 -20.00 5.23
N VAL A 135 3.32 -19.18 6.23
CA VAL A 135 3.54 -17.72 6.19
C VAL A 135 5.02 -17.39 6.07
N ILE A 136 5.89 -18.00 6.90
CA ILE A 136 7.35 -17.74 6.86
C ILE A 136 7.98 -18.14 5.52
N THR A 137 7.43 -19.15 4.83
CA THR A 137 7.94 -19.59 3.53
C THR A 137 7.42 -18.71 2.38
N SER A 138 6.27 -18.08 2.57
CA SER A 138 5.60 -17.21 1.58
C SER A 138 6.24 -15.82 1.53
N SER A 139 6.65 -15.29 2.68
CA SER A 139 7.28 -13.97 2.84
C SER A 139 8.78 -13.97 2.53
#